data_AF-A0AAJ2D1R9-F1
#
_entry.id   AF-A0AAJ2D1R9-F1
#
_cell.length_a   1.000
_cell.length_b   1.000
_cell.length_c   1.000
_cell.angle_alpha   90.00
_cell.angle_beta   90.00
_cell.angle_gamma   90.00
#
_symmetry.space_group_name_H-M   'P 1'
#
loop_
_entity.id
_entity.type
_entity.pdbx_description
1 polymer ?
#
loop_
_entity_poly.entity_id
_entity_poly.type
_entity_poly.pdbx_seq_one_letter_code
_entity_poly.pdbx_strand_id
1 'polypeptide(L)'
;MESTSRESLGGEKMEATFSKKENTRKAKTKKAEKVTPGGILVIILLTLLALITLVPFIWMVSASFKTNNEVFTIPIQWIPKSWHPENYSVIWERIPLLTFFKNTLFLSIVITIIQLFTSSFAAYGFSK
;
A
#
# COMPACT_ATOMS: atom_id res chain seq x y z
N MET A 1 42.94 25.86 -40.34
CA MET A 1 43.15 25.03 -39.12
C MET A 1 42.54 25.67 -37.87
N GLU A 2 42.29 26.99 -37.84
CA GLU A 2 41.81 27.70 -36.66
C GLU A 2 40.26 27.69 -36.46
N SER A 3 39.48 27.43 -37.52
CA SER A 3 38.00 27.40 -37.45
C SER A 3 37.46 26.15 -36.73
N THR A 4 38.08 24.98 -36.95
CA THR A 4 37.69 23.71 -36.33
C THR A 4 37.91 23.67 -34.81
N SER A 5 38.91 24.38 -34.28
CA SER A 5 39.14 24.47 -32.83
C SER A 5 38.08 25.32 -32.10
N ARG A 6 37.50 26.33 -32.75
CA ARG A 6 36.48 27.19 -32.14
C ARG A 6 35.10 26.51 -32.04
N GLU A 7 34.76 25.63 -32.98
CA GLU A 7 33.53 24.83 -32.94
C GLU A 7 33.58 23.74 -31.86
N SER A 8 34.73 23.07 -31.70
CA SER A 8 34.95 22.07 -30.65
C SER A 8 34.83 22.66 -29.23
N LEU A 9 35.39 23.86 -29.01
CA LEU A 9 35.28 24.59 -27.74
C LEU A 9 33.85 25.09 -27.42
N GLY A 10 33.02 25.29 -28.44
CA GLY A 10 31.61 25.68 -28.28
C GLY A 10 30.73 24.50 -27.86
N GLY A 11 30.94 23.33 -28.45
CA GLY A 11 30.23 22.09 -28.13
C GLY A 11 30.48 21.62 -26.69
N GLU A 12 31.74 21.62 -26.26
CA GLU A 12 32.12 21.18 -24.91
C GLU A 12 31.54 22.10 -23.81
N LYS A 13 31.50 23.41 -24.07
CA LYS A 13 30.85 24.39 -23.18
C LYS A 13 29.34 24.23 -23.12
N MET A 14 28.69 23.86 -24.23
CA MET A 14 27.26 23.59 -24.27
C MET A 14 26.94 22.31 -23.48
N GLU A 15 27.67 21.21 -23.68
CA GLU A 15 27.49 19.96 -22.93
C GLU A 15 27.73 20.14 -21.43
N ALA A 16 28.75 20.89 -21.03
CA ALA A 16 29.00 21.22 -19.64
C ALA A 16 27.85 22.05 -19.02
N THR A 17 27.22 22.92 -19.81
CA THR A 17 26.09 23.74 -19.37
C THR A 17 24.81 22.90 -19.24
N PHE A 18 24.55 21.99 -20.18
CA PHE A 18 23.41 21.06 -20.12
C PHE A 18 23.56 20.05 -18.98
N SER A 19 24.75 19.50 -18.79
CA SER A 19 25.07 18.60 -17.67
C SER A 19 24.92 19.30 -16.31
N LYS A 20 25.39 20.55 -16.18
CA LYS A 20 25.21 21.36 -14.97
C LYS A 20 23.74 21.73 -14.71
N LYS A 21 22.95 21.99 -15.77
CA LYS A 21 21.52 22.29 -15.69
C LYS A 21 20.69 21.06 -15.33
N GLU A 22 21.10 19.87 -15.79
CA GLU A 22 20.47 18.60 -15.41
C GLU A 22 20.81 18.21 -13.97
N ASN A 23 22.08 18.36 -13.55
CA ASN A 23 22.49 18.08 -12.17
C ASN A 23 21.80 19.02 -11.16
N THR A 24 21.62 20.30 -11.51
CA THR A 24 20.86 21.25 -10.69
C THR A 24 19.34 21.00 -10.70
N ARG A 25 18.78 20.40 -11.76
CA ARG A 25 17.38 19.94 -11.77
C ARG A 25 17.20 18.71 -10.88
N LYS A 26 18.08 17.71 -10.96
CA LYS A 26 18.00 16.50 -10.12
C LYS A 26 18.23 16.80 -8.63
N ALA A 27 19.11 17.75 -8.31
CA ALA A 27 19.33 18.20 -6.93
C ALA A 27 18.13 18.96 -6.33
N LYS A 28 17.26 19.57 -7.15
CA LYS A 28 16.10 20.33 -6.68
C LYS A 28 14.84 19.49 -6.38
N THR A 29 14.84 18.19 -6.71
CA THR A 29 13.71 17.28 -6.43
C THR A 29 13.78 16.61 -5.05
N LYS A 30 14.83 16.88 -4.26
CA LYS A 30 14.87 16.52 -2.83
C LYS A 30 14.89 17.77 -1.96
N LYS A 31 13.87 18.62 -2.10
CA LYS A 31 13.59 19.60 -1.06
C LYS A 31 12.97 18.82 0.10
N ALA A 32 13.82 18.30 0.98
CA ALA A 32 13.39 17.74 2.25
C ALA A 32 12.54 18.80 2.94
N GLU A 33 11.24 18.54 2.98
CA GLU A 33 10.29 19.37 3.70
C GLU A 33 10.79 19.42 5.14
N LYS A 34 11.13 20.62 5.61
CA LYS A 34 11.61 20.79 6.98
C LYS A 34 10.48 20.31 7.88
N VAL A 35 10.70 19.21 8.59
CA VAL A 35 9.74 18.68 9.57
C VAL A 35 9.51 19.77 10.61
N THR A 36 8.39 20.47 10.48
CA THR A 36 7.91 21.41 11.48
C THR A 36 7.58 20.64 12.75
N PRO A 37 7.69 21.26 13.95
CA PRO A 37 7.30 20.63 15.21
C PRO A 37 5.85 20.09 15.16
N GLY A 38 4.97 20.78 14.44
CA GLY A 38 3.62 20.30 14.15
C GLY A 38 3.57 19.05 13.27
N GLY A 39 4.46 18.93 12.28
CA GLY A 39 4.60 17.72 11.46
C GLY A 39 5.04 16.51 12.26
N ILE A 40 5.96 16.68 13.23
CA ILE A 40 6.41 15.60 14.12
C ILE A 40 5.25 15.12 15.01
N LEU A 41 4.46 16.04 15.56
CA LEU A 41 3.28 15.69 16.35
C LEU A 41 2.25 14.90 15.52
N VAL A 42 2.01 15.32 14.27
CA VAL A 42 1.11 14.62 13.34
C VAL A 42 1.63 13.22 13.01
N ILE A 43 2.94 13.05 12.78
CA ILE A 43 3.55 11.74 12.53
C ILE A 43 3.41 10.81 13.74
N ILE A 44 3.64 11.31 14.95
CA ILE A 44 3.47 10.52 16.19
C ILE A 44 2.01 10.10 16.33
N LEU A 45 1.07 11.02 16.13
CA LEU A 45 -0.36 10.73 16.22
C LEU A 45 -0.79 9.69 15.18
N LEU A 46 -0.40 9.86 13.92
CA LEU A 46 -0.69 8.91 12.84
C LEU A 46 -0.08 7.53 13.13
N THR A 47 1.13 7.50 13.69
CA THR A 47 1.79 6.25 14.09
C THR A 47 1.02 5.55 15.20
N LEU A 48 0.58 6.28 16.22
CA LEU A 48 -0.23 5.73 17.31
C LEU A 48 -1.57 5.19 16.81
N LEU A 49 -2.25 5.93 15.94
CA LEU A 49 -3.49 5.46 15.31
C LEU A 49 -3.24 4.18 14.49
N ALA A 50 -2.16 4.10 13.73
CA ALA A 50 -1.77 2.91 12.99
C ALA A 50 -1.47 1.71 13.91
N LEU A 51 -0.86 1.93 15.08
CA LEU A 51 -0.64 0.86 16.05
C LEU A 51 -1.96 0.36 16.66
N ILE A 52 -2.90 1.27 16.95
CA ILE A 52 -4.22 0.92 17.49
C ILE A 52 -5.01 0.06 16.48
N THR A 53 -4.95 0.36 15.19
CA THR A 53 -5.63 -0.44 14.15
C THR A 53 -5.00 -1.83 13.97
N LEU A 54 -3.74 -2.02 14.36
CA LEU A 54 -3.08 -3.33 14.36
C LEU A 54 -3.48 -4.21 15.55
N VAL A 55 -3.93 -3.64 16.67
CA VAL A 55 -4.38 -4.40 17.85
C VAL A 55 -5.41 -5.50 17.52
N PRO A 56 -6.53 -5.21 16.82
CA PRO A 56 -7.50 -6.25 16.46
C PRO A 56 -6.92 -7.28 15.49
N PHE A 57 -5.96 -6.90 14.64
CA PHE A 57 -5.26 -7.83 13.75
C PHE A 57 -4.39 -8.82 14.53
N ILE A 58 -3.61 -8.33 15.49
CA ILE A 58 -2.78 -9.16 16.37
C ILE A 58 -3.67 -10.11 17.17
N TRP A 59 -4.79 -9.61 17.67
CA TRP A 59 -5.78 -10.44 18.37
C TRP A 59 -6.40 -11.51 17.46
N MET A 60 -6.74 -11.16 16.21
CA MET A 60 -7.28 -12.10 15.22
C MET A 60 -6.28 -13.22 14.88
N VAL A 61 -4.99 -12.89 14.73
CA VAL A 61 -3.93 -13.87 14.51
C VAL A 61 -3.78 -14.78 15.73
N SER A 62 -3.79 -14.23 16.96
CA SER A 62 -3.78 -15.06 18.18
C SER A 62 -5.02 -15.95 18.28
N ALA A 63 -6.19 -15.43 17.91
CA ALA A 63 -7.44 -16.18 17.91
C ALA A 63 -7.48 -17.28 16.84
N SER A 64 -6.83 -17.11 15.69
CA SER A 64 -6.79 -18.14 14.64
C SER A 64 -6.02 -19.40 15.05
N PHE A 65 -5.15 -19.31 16.06
CA PHE A 65 -4.47 -20.47 16.64
C PHE A 65 -5.25 -21.16 17.77
N LYS A 66 -6.38 -20.58 18.24
CA LYS A 66 -7.24 -21.15 19.30
C LYS A 66 -8.29 -22.08 18.71
N THR A 67 -8.76 -23.05 19.51
CA THR A 67 -9.91 -23.89 19.12
C THR A 67 -11.22 -23.09 19.18
N ASN A 68 -12.21 -23.45 18.34
CA ASN A 68 -13.54 -22.79 18.28
C ASN A 68 -14.20 -22.62 19.66
N ASN A 69 -13.93 -23.53 20.60
CA ASN A 69 -14.47 -23.48 21.96
C ASN A 69 -13.73 -22.50 22.89
N GLU A 70 -12.45 -22.20 22.65
CA GLU A 70 -11.64 -21.29 23.49
C GLU A 70 -11.81 -19.81 23.09
N VAL A 71 -12.36 -19.52 21.91
CA VAL A 71 -12.68 -18.15 21.48
C VAL A 71 -13.87 -17.59 22.28
N PHE A 72 -14.78 -18.45 22.74
CA PHE A 72 -15.98 -18.07 23.51
C PHE A 72 -15.84 -18.25 25.02
N THR A 73 -14.72 -18.77 25.52
CA THR A 73 -14.48 -18.87 26.97
C THR A 73 -14.12 -17.52 27.58
N ILE A 74 -14.85 -17.13 28.64
CA ILE A 74 -14.49 -16.00 29.51
C ILE A 74 -13.52 -16.53 30.57
N PRO A 75 -12.32 -15.95 30.79
CA PRO A 75 -11.82 -14.67 30.28
C PRO A 75 -11.10 -14.76 28.91
N ILE A 76 -11.08 -13.64 28.16
CA ILE A 76 -10.38 -13.49 26.87
C ILE A 76 -8.87 -13.73 27.09
N GLN A 77 -8.39 -14.93 26.77
CA GLN A 77 -6.96 -15.28 26.81
C GLN A 77 -6.27 -14.61 25.62
N TRP A 78 -5.27 -13.75 25.80
CA TRP A 78 -4.53 -13.16 24.66
C TRP A 78 -3.50 -14.12 24.05
N ILE A 79 -3.11 -15.17 24.78
CA ILE A 79 -2.13 -16.18 24.37
C ILE A 79 -2.84 -17.54 24.43
N PRO A 80 -2.85 -18.32 23.33
CA PRO A 80 -3.48 -19.65 23.31
C PRO A 80 -2.76 -20.59 24.28
N LYS A 81 -3.51 -21.35 25.08
CA LYS A 81 -2.93 -22.38 25.97
C LYS A 81 -2.54 -23.65 25.20
N SER A 82 -3.21 -23.93 24.09
CA SER A 82 -2.89 -25.05 23.21
C SER A 82 -2.68 -24.55 21.78
N TRP A 83 -1.56 -24.98 21.18
CA TRP A 83 -1.14 -24.57 19.86
C TRP A 83 -1.64 -25.61 18.85
N HIS A 84 -2.65 -25.26 18.03
CA HIS A 84 -3.32 -26.18 17.12
C HIS A 84 -3.17 -25.77 15.65
N PRO A 85 -1.98 -25.95 15.03
CA PRO A 85 -1.76 -25.67 13.61
C PRO A 85 -2.64 -26.51 12.66
N GLU A 86 -3.15 -27.65 13.11
CA GLU A 86 -4.06 -28.54 12.38
C GLU A 86 -5.38 -27.87 11.98
N ASN A 87 -5.80 -26.80 12.68
CA ASN A 87 -6.99 -26.03 12.33
C ASN A 87 -6.94 -25.48 10.90
N TYR A 88 -5.75 -25.10 10.43
CA TYR A 88 -5.58 -24.62 9.06
C TYR A 88 -5.88 -25.73 8.06
N SER A 89 -5.34 -26.95 8.24
CA SER A 89 -5.57 -28.08 7.33
C SER A 89 -7.02 -28.57 7.35
N VAL A 90 -7.64 -28.66 8.53
CA VAL A 90 -9.02 -29.15 8.69
C VAL A 90 -10.04 -28.23 8.00
N ILE A 91 -9.81 -26.91 7.99
CA ILE A 91 -10.73 -25.96 7.34
C ILE A 91 -10.77 -26.17 5.82
N TRP A 92 -9.64 -26.49 5.18
CA TRP A 92 -9.60 -26.76 3.73
C TRP A 92 -10.42 -27.99 3.33
N GLU A 93 -10.56 -28.97 4.21
CA GLU A 93 -11.36 -30.18 3.96
C GLU A 93 -12.82 -30.01 4.36
N ARG A 94 -13.11 -29.28 5.45
CA ARG A 94 -14.48 -29.10 5.97
C ARG A 94 -15.27 -28.03 5.24
N ILE A 95 -14.61 -27.02 4.69
CA ILE A 95 -15.26 -25.87 4.08
C ILE A 95 -14.76 -25.74 2.64
N PRO A 96 -15.66 -25.63 1.64
CA PRO A 96 -15.27 -25.39 0.25
C PRO A 96 -14.82 -23.92 0.08
N LEU A 97 -13.72 -23.54 0.73
CA LEU A 97 -13.15 -22.19 0.73
C LEU A 97 -12.91 -21.68 -0.70
N LEU A 98 -12.45 -22.57 -1.58
CA LEU A 98 -12.19 -22.22 -2.98
C LEU A 98 -13.47 -21.85 -3.73
N THR A 99 -14.61 -22.48 -3.40
CA THR A 99 -15.91 -22.13 -3.98
C THR A 99 -16.38 -20.78 -3.48
N PHE A 100 -16.27 -20.50 -2.18
CA PHE A 100 -16.60 -19.18 -1.64
C PHE A 100 -15.72 -18.08 -2.23
N PHE A 101 -14.42 -18.33 -2.33
CA PHE A 101 -13.49 -17.38 -2.96
C PHE A 101 -13.84 -17.11 -4.42
N LYS A 102 -14.11 -18.16 -5.21
CA LYS A 102 -14.52 -18.02 -6.62
C LYS A 102 -15.84 -17.24 -6.76
N ASN A 103 -16.81 -17.52 -5.90
CA ASN A 103 -18.10 -16.83 -5.92
C ASN A 103 -17.94 -15.34 -5.61
N THR A 104 -17.20 -15.00 -4.54
CA THR A 104 -16.93 -13.60 -4.19
C THR A 104 -16.12 -12.91 -5.28
N LEU A 105 -15.08 -13.55 -5.82
CA LEU A 105 -14.25 -13.00 -6.89
C LEU A 105 -15.08 -12.71 -8.14
N PHE A 106 -15.90 -13.67 -8.57
CA PHE A 106 -16.80 -13.49 -9.71
C PHE A 106 -17.76 -12.31 -9.49
N LEU A 107 -18.42 -12.28 -8.32
CA LEU A 107 -19.35 -11.22 -7.97
C LEU A 107 -18.66 -9.84 -7.93
N SER A 108 -17.50 -9.74 -7.29
CA SER A 108 -16.71 -8.51 -7.22
C SER A 108 -16.30 -7.99 -8.60
N ILE A 109 -15.89 -8.87 -9.52
CA ILE A 109 -15.51 -8.49 -10.89
C ILE A 109 -16.73 -7.96 -11.64
N VAL A 110 -17.85 -8.68 -11.61
CA VAL A 110 -19.08 -8.29 -12.31
C VAL A 110 -19.59 -6.94 -11.82
N ILE A 111 -19.65 -6.75 -10.49
CA ILE A 111 -20.08 -5.48 -9.89
C ILE A 111 -19.15 -4.34 -10.29
N THR A 112 -17.83 -4.56 -10.23
CA THR A 112 -16.83 -3.53 -10.59
C THR A 112 -16.98 -3.11 -12.05
N ILE A 113 -17.17 -4.05 -12.97
CA ILE A 113 -17.39 -3.75 -14.39
C ILE A 113 -18.64 -2.90 -14.57
N ILE A 114 -19.78 -3.35 -14.02
CA ILE A 114 -21.05 -2.61 -14.11
C ILE A 114 -20.88 -1.20 -13.53
N GLN A 115 -20.25 -1.08 -12.36
CA GLN A 115 -20.01 0.20 -11.70
C GLN A 115 -19.14 1.13 -12.56
N LEU A 116 -18.06 0.64 -13.17
CA LEU A 116 -17.21 1.43 -14.05
C LEU A 116 -17.96 1.91 -15.29
N PHE A 117 -18.79 1.06 -15.90
CA PHE A 117 -19.61 1.46 -17.05
C PHE A 117 -20.62 2.54 -16.65
N THR A 118 -21.35 2.35 -15.56
CA THR A 118 -22.33 3.32 -15.07
C THR A 118 -21.67 4.64 -14.67
N SER A 119 -20.56 4.60 -13.92
CA SER A 119 -19.86 5.80 -13.49
C SER A 119 -19.24 6.56 -14.67
N SER A 120 -18.72 5.85 -15.67
CA SER A 120 -18.14 6.48 -16.88
C SER A 120 -19.21 7.18 -17.71
N PHE A 121 -20.39 6.56 -17.88
CA PHE A 121 -21.52 7.17 -18.59
C PHE A 121 -22.07 8.39 -17.86
N ALA A 122 -22.23 8.30 -16.54
CA ALA A 122 -22.66 9.42 -15.70
C ALA A 122 -21.64 10.57 -15.74
N ALA A 123 -20.35 10.26 -15.62
CA ALA A 123 -19.28 11.25 -15.69
C ALA A 123 -19.23 11.96 -17.05
N TYR A 124 -19.45 11.24 -18.17
CA TYR A 124 -19.53 11.85 -19.50
C TYR A 124 -20.70 12.84 -19.60
N GLY A 125 -21.85 12.52 -19.01
CA GLY A 125 -23.01 13.41 -18.94
C GLY A 125 -22.81 14.64 -18.06
N PHE A 126 -21.98 14.56 -17.00
CA PHE A 126 -21.60 15.73 -16.19
C PHE A 126 -20.43 16.53 -16.76
N SER A 127 -19.62 15.91 -17.63
CA SER A 127 -18.44 16.54 -18.23
C SER A 127 -18.76 17.40 -19.46
N LYS A 128 -20.00 17.37 -19.95
CA LYS A 128 -20.42 18.11 -21.15
C LYS A 128 -21.64 18.95 -20.83
#